data_AF-A0A1Q3A4Q8-F1
#
_entry.id   AF-A0A1Q3A4Q8-F1
#
_cell.length_a   1.000
_cell.length_b   1.000
_cell.length_c   1.000
_cell.angle_alpha   90.00
_cell.angle_beta   90.00
_cell.angle_gamma   90.00
#
_symmetry.space_group_name_H-M   'P 1'
#
loop_
_entity.id
_entity.type
_entity.pdbx_description
1 polymer ?
#
loop_
_entity_poly.entity_id
_entity_poly.type
_entity_poly.pdbx_seq_one_letter_code
_entity_poly.pdbx_strand_id
1 'polypeptide(L)'
;MGSTTSKPSETRVFQPKTPVDFSETLLSQLESSNETNFTRKQLGERFVEQRVANRLSELEEETLKKFENKLDESLIKKDDEESPLTSQLLNEKVSSLDQKLAALKEKDDQKHSKFANHPARQQLTTCLLDNKGKPLNCYNQIENFKKLVEENS
;
A
#
# COMPACT_ATOMS: atom_id res chain seq x y z
N MET A 1 -18.92 86.56 29.41
CA MET A 1 -19.81 85.37 29.51
C MET A 1 -20.72 85.40 28.30
N GLY A 2 -20.35 84.69 27.23
CA GLY A 2 -21.09 84.67 25.95
C GLY A 2 -21.73 83.31 25.75
N SER A 3 -23.07 83.28 25.70
CA SER A 3 -23.87 82.10 25.40
C SER A 3 -24.29 82.16 23.94
N THR A 4 -23.67 81.32 23.10
CA THR A 4 -24.20 80.96 21.79
C THR A 4 -24.49 79.46 21.83
N THR A 5 -25.75 79.11 22.07
CA THR A 5 -26.28 77.75 21.89
C THR A 5 -26.24 77.36 20.42
N SER A 6 -25.35 76.44 20.07
CA SER A 6 -25.31 75.77 18.77
C SER A 6 -26.55 74.89 18.60
N LYS A 7 -27.28 75.06 17.50
CA LYS A 7 -28.44 74.24 17.11
C LYS A 7 -28.09 72.75 17.14
N PRO A 8 -29.01 71.86 17.56
CA PRO A 8 -28.84 70.43 17.33
C PRO A 8 -28.87 70.19 15.81
N SER A 9 -27.84 69.56 15.28
CA SER A 9 -27.83 69.07 13.90
C SER A 9 -28.97 68.07 13.73
N GLU A 10 -29.95 68.40 12.91
CA GLU A 10 -31.09 67.55 12.57
C GLU A 10 -30.62 66.13 12.22
N THR A 11 -31.11 65.13 12.94
CA THR A 11 -30.94 63.72 12.59
C THR A 11 -31.57 63.49 11.22
N ARG A 12 -30.74 63.32 10.17
CA ARG A 12 -31.18 62.99 8.81
C ARG A 12 -31.72 61.56 8.80
N VAL A 13 -33.01 61.39 9.11
CA VAL A 13 -33.72 60.12 8.95
C VAL A 13 -34.03 59.93 7.48
N PHE A 14 -33.29 59.06 6.80
CA PHE A 14 -33.57 58.68 5.42
C PHE A 14 -34.76 57.71 5.41
N GLN A 15 -35.94 58.22 5.08
CA GLN A 15 -37.09 57.38 4.78
C GLN A 15 -36.98 56.90 3.32
N PRO A 16 -37.12 55.59 3.05
CA PRO A 16 -37.13 55.08 1.68
C PRO A 16 -38.33 55.70 0.93
N LYS A 17 -38.10 56.15 -0.32
CA LYS A 17 -39.13 56.79 -1.16
C LYS A 17 -40.20 55.81 -1.66
N THR A 18 -40.02 54.52 -1.42
CA THR A 18 -40.92 53.45 -1.85
C THR A 18 -41.37 52.63 -0.64
N PRO A 19 -42.66 52.28 -0.52
CA PRO A 19 -43.12 51.37 0.52
C PRO A 19 -42.37 50.05 0.38
N VAL A 20 -41.79 49.57 1.48
CA VAL A 20 -41.15 48.26 1.53
C VAL A 20 -42.27 47.27 1.85
N ASP A 21 -42.89 46.73 0.80
CA ASP A 21 -43.87 45.65 0.95
C ASP A 21 -43.13 44.34 1.20
N PHE A 22 -43.13 43.90 2.45
CA PHE A 22 -42.71 42.55 2.80
C PHE A 22 -43.84 41.58 2.45
N SER A 23 -43.51 40.40 1.91
CA SER A 23 -44.54 39.40 1.65
C SER A 23 -45.16 38.94 2.98
N GLU A 24 -46.48 38.74 3.00
CA GLU A 24 -47.20 38.21 4.17
C GLU A 24 -46.62 36.87 4.64
N THR A 25 -46.06 36.10 3.71
CA THR A 25 -45.33 34.85 3.99
C THR A 25 -44.05 35.07 4.80
N LEU A 26 -43.36 36.19 4.59
CA LEU A 26 -42.11 36.51 5.30
C LEU A 26 -42.43 37.11 6.67
N LEU A 27 -43.45 37.98 6.75
CA LEU A 27 -43.98 38.49 8.01
C LEU A 27 -44.49 37.36 8.92
N SER A 28 -45.29 36.43 8.38
CA SER A 28 -45.75 35.26 9.14
C SER A 28 -44.61 34.32 9.54
N GLN A 29 -43.57 34.17 8.73
CA GLN A 29 -42.36 33.43 9.12
C GLN A 29 -41.57 34.15 10.22
N LEU A 30 -41.48 35.47 10.19
CA LEU A 30 -40.81 36.25 11.24
C LEU A 30 -41.60 36.23 12.55
N GLU A 31 -42.93 36.35 12.48
CA GLU A 31 -43.82 36.29 13.65
C GLU A 31 -43.92 34.88 14.25
N SER A 32 -43.87 33.83 13.41
CA SER A 32 -43.83 32.44 13.89
C SER A 32 -42.44 31.98 14.33
N SER A 33 -41.38 32.63 13.84
CA SER A 33 -40.00 32.39 14.24
C SER A 33 -39.68 33.03 15.59
N ASN A 34 -40.05 32.36 16.68
CA ASN A 34 -39.47 32.64 18.01
C ASN A 34 -38.02 32.16 18.15
N GLU A 35 -37.40 31.69 17.05
CA GLU A 35 -36.05 31.16 17.05
C GLU A 35 -35.03 32.28 17.26
N THR A 36 -34.40 32.28 18.44
CA THR A 36 -33.32 33.20 18.78
C THR A 36 -32.09 32.88 17.92
N ASN A 37 -31.19 33.86 17.71
CA ASN A 37 -29.91 33.66 17.04
C ASN A 37 -29.12 32.44 17.57
N PHE A 38 -29.27 32.12 18.85
CA PHE A 38 -28.70 30.93 19.48
C PHE A 38 -29.26 29.62 18.89
N THR A 39 -30.59 29.48 18.79
CA THR A 39 -31.19 28.26 18.23
C THR A 39 -30.83 28.08 16.76
N ARG A 40 -30.78 29.16 15.99
CA ARG A 40 -30.35 29.11 14.58
C ARG A 40 -28.91 28.63 14.44
N LYS A 41 -28.02 29.05 15.34
CA LYS A 41 -26.63 28.58 15.39
C LYS A 41 -26.58 27.09 15.73
N GLN A 42 -27.30 26.64 16.76
CA GLN A 42 -27.32 25.23 17.16
C GLN A 42 -27.88 24.31 16.06
N LEU A 43 -28.93 24.74 15.35
CA LEU A 43 -29.48 23.99 14.22
C LEU A 43 -28.47 23.89 13.07
N GLY A 44 -27.74 24.96 12.78
CA GLY A 44 -26.66 24.96 11.79
C GLY A 44 -25.53 24.00 12.17
N GLU A 45 -25.08 24.03 13.42
CA GLU A 45 -24.05 23.12 13.94
C GLU A 45 -24.50 21.66 13.83
N ARG A 46 -25.72 21.33 14.27
CA ARG A 46 -26.27 19.97 14.14
C ARG A 46 -26.37 19.49 12.69
N PHE A 47 -26.78 20.37 11.78
CA PHE A 47 -26.86 20.02 10.37
C PHE A 47 -25.48 19.67 9.79
N VAL A 48 -24.44 20.42 10.18
CA VAL A 48 -23.05 20.13 9.79
C VAL A 48 -22.59 18.81 10.42
N GLU A 49 -22.83 18.60 11.71
CA GLU A 49 -22.51 17.34 12.40
C GLU A 49 -23.15 16.13 11.71
N GLN A 50 -24.45 16.21 11.40
CA GLN A 50 -25.18 15.13 10.73
C GLN A 50 -24.61 14.85 9.33
N ARG A 51 -24.27 15.89 8.57
CA ARG A 51 -23.69 15.72 7.23
C ARG A 51 -22.30 15.09 7.29
N VAL A 52 -21.48 15.49 8.28
CA VAL A 52 -20.16 14.90 8.51
C VAL A 52 -20.30 13.44 8.93
N ALA A 53 -21.21 13.13 9.85
CA ALA A 53 -21.48 11.76 10.30
C ALA A 53 -21.91 10.85 9.14
N ASN A 54 -22.86 11.30 8.30
CA ASN A 54 -23.28 10.55 7.11
C ASN A 54 -22.12 10.32 6.14
N ARG A 55 -21.26 11.33 5.93
CA ARG A 55 -20.11 11.17 5.03
C ARG A 55 -19.07 10.22 5.60
N LEU A 56 -18.88 10.22 6.92
CA LEU A 56 -18.00 9.28 7.59
C LEU A 56 -18.52 7.85 7.48
N SER A 57 -19.82 7.61 7.69
CA SER A 57 -20.40 6.26 7.53
C SER A 57 -20.26 5.73 6.10
N GLU A 58 -20.47 6.59 5.08
CA GLU A 58 -20.25 6.21 3.68
C GLU A 58 -18.78 5.82 3.42
N LEU A 59 -17.83 6.60 3.95
CA LEU A 59 -16.41 6.29 3.82
C LEU A 59 -16.02 5.01 4.57
N GLU A 60 -16.60 4.75 5.73
CA GLU A 60 -16.40 3.50 6.46
C GLU A 60 -16.87 2.30 5.64
N GLU A 61 -18.08 2.32 5.07
CA GLU A 61 -18.56 1.26 4.19
C GLU A 61 -17.69 1.08 2.94
N GLU A 62 -17.26 2.17 2.30
CA GLU A 62 -16.36 2.10 1.15
C GLU A 62 -14.99 1.52 1.52
N THR A 63 -14.45 1.90 2.68
CA THR A 63 -13.13 1.41 3.13
C THR A 63 -13.19 -0.05 3.52
N LEU A 64 -14.27 -0.51 4.17
CA LEU A 64 -14.50 -1.93 4.45
C LEU A 64 -14.58 -2.74 3.15
N LYS A 65 -15.37 -2.30 2.16
CA LYS A 65 -15.44 -2.98 0.85
C LYS A 65 -14.07 -3.01 0.14
N LYS A 66 -13.34 -1.89 0.13
CA LYS A 66 -11.98 -1.83 -0.46
C LYS A 66 -11.01 -2.73 0.29
N PHE A 67 -11.16 -2.87 1.60
CA PHE A 67 -10.34 -3.73 2.43
C PHE A 67 -10.64 -5.20 2.17
N GLU A 68 -11.92 -5.59 2.13
CA GLU A 68 -12.36 -6.94 1.74
C GLU A 68 -11.85 -7.31 0.35
N ASN A 69 -12.04 -6.45 -0.66
CA ASN A 69 -11.52 -6.71 -2.00
C ASN A 69 -9.98 -6.87 -2.02
N LYS A 70 -9.25 -6.02 -1.29
CA LYS A 70 -7.79 -6.14 -1.19
C LYS A 70 -7.36 -7.39 -0.43
N LEU A 71 -8.12 -7.80 0.58
CA LEU A 71 -7.88 -9.06 1.26
C LEU A 71 -8.13 -10.21 0.29
N ASP A 72 -9.22 -10.23 -0.46
CA ASP A 72 -9.50 -11.28 -1.44
C ASP A 72 -8.46 -11.34 -2.57
N GLU A 73 -7.94 -10.18 -3.01
CA GLU A 73 -6.86 -10.09 -3.99
C GLU A 73 -5.50 -10.52 -3.42
N SER A 74 -5.20 -10.16 -2.17
CA SER A 74 -3.90 -10.41 -1.51
C SER A 74 -3.83 -11.76 -0.82
N LEU A 75 -4.97 -12.32 -0.40
CA LEU A 75 -5.12 -13.72 -0.12
C LEU A 75 -4.87 -14.38 -1.47
N ILE A 76 -3.60 -14.73 -1.67
CA ILE A 76 -3.12 -15.61 -2.73
C ILE A 76 -4.27 -16.50 -3.12
N LYS A 77 -4.77 -16.36 -4.35
CA LYS A 77 -5.45 -17.44 -5.06
C LYS A 77 -4.49 -18.61 -5.00
N LYS A 78 -4.54 -19.34 -3.89
CA LYS A 78 -3.95 -20.65 -3.75
C LYS A 78 -4.81 -21.45 -4.71
N ASP A 79 -4.24 -21.62 -5.88
CA ASP A 79 -4.73 -22.48 -6.94
C ASP A 79 -5.87 -21.87 -7.76
N ASP A 80 -5.51 -21.16 -8.84
CA ASP A 80 -6.22 -21.32 -10.13
C ASP A 80 -5.98 -22.75 -10.68
N GLU A 81 -6.21 -23.76 -9.84
CA GLU A 81 -6.33 -25.18 -10.14
C GLU A 81 -7.26 -25.76 -9.07
N GLU A 82 -8.57 -25.59 -9.28
CA GLU A 82 -9.65 -26.32 -8.60
C GLU A 82 -9.59 -27.82 -8.97
N SER A 83 -8.47 -28.46 -8.69
CA SER A 83 -8.42 -29.91 -8.54
C SER A 83 -8.27 -30.16 -7.05
N PRO A 84 -9.21 -30.85 -6.37
CA PRO A 84 -8.97 -31.29 -5.00
C PRO A 84 -7.63 -32.03 -5.01
N LEU A 85 -6.67 -31.56 -4.21
CA LEU A 85 -5.36 -32.18 -4.05
C LEU A 85 -5.58 -33.58 -3.45
N THR A 86 -5.92 -34.54 -4.30
CA THR A 86 -6.01 -35.94 -3.94
C THR A 86 -4.60 -36.42 -3.61
N SER A 87 -4.51 -37.39 -2.71
CA SER A 87 -3.24 -38.06 -2.38
C SER A 87 -2.51 -38.56 -3.62
N GLN A 88 -3.25 -38.90 -4.68
CA GLN A 88 -2.72 -39.28 -5.99
C GLN A 88 -1.99 -38.13 -6.69
N LEU A 89 -2.60 -36.95 -6.80
CA LEU A 89 -2.01 -35.77 -7.45
C LEU A 89 -0.77 -35.26 -6.69
N LEU A 90 -0.78 -35.39 -5.35
CA LEU A 90 0.40 -35.11 -4.53
C LEU A 90 1.52 -36.11 -4.78
N ASN A 91 1.23 -37.42 -4.83
CA ASN A 91 2.23 -38.44 -5.12
C ASN A 91 2.83 -38.26 -6.53
N GLU A 92 2.02 -37.88 -7.52
CA GLU A 92 2.50 -37.54 -8.87
C GLU A 92 3.45 -36.34 -8.83
N LYS A 93 3.06 -35.25 -8.16
CA LYS A 93 3.93 -34.07 -8.01
C LYS A 93 5.24 -34.42 -7.31
N VAL A 94 5.20 -35.18 -6.21
CA VAL A 94 6.39 -35.65 -5.48
C VAL A 94 7.29 -36.49 -6.41
N SER A 95 6.73 -37.45 -7.14
CA SER A 95 7.49 -38.28 -8.08
C SER A 95 8.16 -37.47 -9.19
N SER A 96 7.48 -36.43 -9.70
CA SER A 96 8.04 -35.53 -10.73
C SER A 96 9.19 -34.69 -10.17
N LEU A 97 9.12 -34.34 -8.89
CA LEU A 97 10.13 -33.55 -8.20
C LEU A 97 11.36 -34.41 -7.91
N ASP A 98 11.15 -35.64 -7.46
CA ASP A 98 12.22 -36.64 -7.28
C ASP A 98 12.96 -36.93 -8.59
N GLN A 99 12.24 -37.07 -9.70
CA GLN A 99 12.85 -37.26 -11.02
C GLN A 99 13.71 -36.05 -11.43
N LYS A 100 13.22 -34.82 -11.22
CA LYS A 100 13.98 -33.60 -11.50
C LYS A 100 15.22 -33.50 -10.62
N LEU A 101 15.11 -33.84 -9.34
CA LEU A 101 16.25 -33.84 -8.41
C LEU A 101 17.28 -34.90 -8.79
N ALA A 102 16.85 -36.09 -9.21
CA ALA A 102 17.75 -37.14 -9.70
C ALA A 102 18.51 -36.67 -10.96
N ALA A 103 17.80 -36.09 -11.93
CA ALA A 103 18.42 -35.57 -13.16
C ALA A 103 19.42 -34.43 -12.89
N LEU A 104 19.14 -33.56 -11.91
CA LEU A 104 20.08 -32.51 -11.50
C LEU A 104 21.33 -33.09 -10.83
N LYS A 105 21.15 -34.05 -9.91
CA LYS A 105 22.28 -34.75 -9.27
C LYS A 105 23.16 -35.45 -10.30
N GLU A 106 22.57 -36.18 -11.24
CA GLU A 106 23.33 -36.84 -12.32
C GLU A 106 24.09 -35.82 -13.17
N LYS A 107 23.48 -34.68 -13.50
CA LYS A 107 24.15 -33.62 -14.27
C LYS A 107 25.32 -33.00 -13.49
N ASP A 108 25.16 -32.79 -12.19
CA ASP A 108 26.21 -32.26 -11.32
C ASP A 108 27.33 -33.28 -11.13
N ASP A 109 27.02 -34.56 -10.92
CA ASP A 109 27.99 -35.65 -10.83
C ASP A 109 28.76 -35.85 -12.15
N GLN A 110 28.09 -35.71 -13.28
CA GLN A 110 28.74 -35.70 -14.60
C GLN A 110 29.69 -34.51 -14.76
N LYS A 111 29.30 -33.31 -14.34
CA LYS A 111 30.21 -32.14 -14.36
C LYS A 111 31.40 -32.35 -13.42
N HIS A 112 31.17 -32.84 -12.22
CA HIS A 112 32.24 -33.08 -11.25
C HIS A 112 33.19 -34.19 -11.68
N SER A 113 32.69 -35.27 -12.29
CA SER A 113 33.50 -36.39 -12.79
C SER A 113 34.37 -35.99 -13.98
N LYS A 114 33.90 -35.13 -14.88
CA LYS A 114 34.70 -34.57 -16.00
C LYS A 114 36.01 -33.94 -15.53
N PHE A 115 35.99 -33.26 -14.39
CA PHE A 115 37.17 -32.59 -13.84
C PHE A 115 37.85 -33.36 -12.70
N ALA A 116 37.25 -34.46 -12.20
CA ALA A 116 37.74 -35.20 -11.02
C ALA A 116 39.17 -35.71 -11.20
N ASN A 117 39.49 -36.21 -12.40
CA ASN A 117 40.81 -36.76 -12.72
C ASN A 117 41.72 -35.75 -13.43
N HIS A 118 41.30 -34.49 -13.57
CA HIS A 118 42.07 -33.50 -14.31
C HIS A 118 43.32 -33.07 -13.51
N PRO A 119 44.52 -33.00 -14.12
CA PRO A 119 45.76 -32.67 -13.43
C PRO A 119 45.70 -31.31 -12.72
N ALA A 120 45.05 -30.31 -13.32
CA ALA A 120 44.88 -28.99 -12.71
C ALA A 120 44.07 -29.04 -11.39
N ARG A 121 43.07 -29.93 -11.29
CA ARG A 121 42.29 -30.13 -10.05
C ARG A 121 43.14 -30.80 -8.98
N GLN A 122 43.93 -31.81 -9.36
CA GLN A 122 44.85 -32.50 -8.45
C GLN A 122 45.92 -31.54 -7.90
N GLN A 123 46.52 -30.72 -8.76
CA GLN A 123 47.51 -29.71 -8.35
C GLN A 123 46.90 -28.66 -7.41
N LEU A 124 45.66 -28.23 -7.68
CA LEU A 124 44.94 -27.31 -6.81
C LEU A 124 44.64 -27.95 -5.44
N THR A 125 44.15 -29.19 -5.43
CA THR A 125 43.85 -29.90 -4.17
C THR A 125 45.11 -30.16 -3.35
N THR A 126 46.20 -30.60 -3.98
CA THR A 126 47.50 -30.75 -3.29
C THR A 126 47.98 -29.43 -2.70
N CYS A 127 47.96 -28.33 -3.48
CA CYS A 127 48.37 -27.02 -2.99
C CYS A 127 47.52 -26.56 -1.79
N LEU A 128 46.19 -26.73 -1.85
CA LEU A 128 45.27 -26.37 -0.76
C LEU A 128 45.44 -27.26 0.48
N LEU A 129 45.79 -28.53 0.29
CA LEU A 129 46.10 -29.45 1.39
C LEU A 129 47.43 -29.11 2.07
N ASP A 130 48.42 -28.64 1.32
CA ASP A 130 49.72 -28.20 1.84
C ASP A 130 49.61 -26.82 2.51
N ASN A 131 48.72 -25.96 2.02
CA ASN A 131 48.50 -24.59 2.51
C ASN A 131 47.14 -24.41 3.21
N LYS A 132 46.83 -25.29 4.18
CA LYS A 132 45.55 -25.27 4.91
C LYS A 132 45.27 -23.89 5.51
N GLY A 133 44.09 -23.34 5.23
CA GLY A 133 43.65 -22.03 5.72
C GLY A 133 44.31 -20.82 5.03
N LYS A 134 45.17 -21.03 4.03
CA LYS A 134 45.85 -19.96 3.26
C LYS A 134 45.63 -20.15 1.75
N PRO A 135 44.39 -19.99 1.25
CA PRO A 135 44.07 -20.27 -0.15
C PRO A 135 44.78 -19.33 -1.15
N LEU A 136 45.18 -18.13 -0.72
CA LEU A 136 45.91 -17.17 -1.57
C LEU A 136 47.28 -17.72 -2.03
N ASN A 137 47.89 -18.64 -1.29
CA ASN A 137 49.15 -19.28 -1.70
C ASN A 137 49.00 -20.17 -2.95
N CYS A 138 47.76 -20.53 -3.30
CA CYS A 138 47.43 -21.40 -4.43
C CYS A 138 46.72 -20.66 -5.57
N TYR A 139 46.85 -19.32 -5.62
CA TYR A 139 46.13 -18.46 -6.56
C TYR A 139 46.32 -18.87 -8.02
N ASN A 140 47.55 -19.19 -8.43
CA ASN A 140 47.86 -19.59 -9.81
C ASN A 140 47.15 -20.89 -10.22
N GLN A 141 47.06 -21.85 -9.30
CA GLN A 141 46.38 -23.13 -9.51
C GLN A 141 44.86 -22.94 -9.58
N ILE A 142 44.31 -22.00 -8.80
CA ILE A 142 42.88 -21.63 -8.83
C ILE A 142 42.54 -20.99 -10.19
N GLU A 143 43.33 -20.01 -10.65
CA GLU A 143 43.11 -19.33 -11.94
C GLU A 143 43.19 -20.30 -13.12
N ASN A 144 44.17 -21.22 -13.10
CA ASN A 144 44.28 -22.23 -14.14
C ASN A 144 43.08 -23.19 -14.14
N PHE A 145 42.61 -23.62 -12.96
CA PHE A 145 41.42 -24.44 -12.87
C PHE A 145 40.16 -23.69 -13.33
N LYS A 146 40.04 -22.40 -13.00
CA LYS A 146 38.94 -21.54 -13.43
C LYS A 146 38.85 -21.41 -14.95
N LYS A 147 39.96 -21.13 -15.62
CA LYS A 147 40.02 -21.08 -17.10
C LYS A 147 39.60 -22.40 -17.73
N LEU A 148 40.08 -23.52 -17.19
CA LEU A 148 39.70 -24.85 -17.68
C LEU A 148 38.20 -25.13 -17.53
N VAL A 149 37.58 -24.67 -16.44
CA VAL A 149 36.13 -24.79 -16.24
C VAL A 149 35.38 -23.88 -17.21
N GLU A 150 35.82 -22.63 -17.42
CA GLU A 150 35.20 -21.69 -18.36
C GLU A 150 35.28 -22.17 -19.82
N GLU A 151 36.38 -22.83 -20.20
CA GLU A 151 36.57 -23.40 -21.54
C GLU A 151 35.77 -24.69 -21.79
N ASN A 152 35.34 -25.40 -20.73
CA ASN A 152 34.68 -26.70 -20.81
C ASN A 152 33.27 -26.72 -20.16
N SER A 153 32.71 -25.55 -19.83
CA SER A 153 31.35 -25.37 -19.29
C SER A 153 30.32 -25.19 -20.39
#